data_AF-A0A349J4K8-F1
#
_entry.id   AF-A0A349J4K8-F1
#
_cell.length_a   1.000
_cell.length_b   1.000
_cell.length_c   1.000
_cell.angle_alpha   90.00
_cell.angle_beta   90.00
_cell.angle_gamma   90.00
#
_symmetry.space_group_name_H-M   'P 1'
#
loop_
_entity.id
_entity.type
_entity.pdbx_description
1 polymer ?
#
loop_
_entity_poly.entity_id
_entity_poly.type
_entity_poly.pdbx_seq_one_letter_code
_entity_poly.pdbx_strand_id
1 'polypeptide(L)'
;ILLLIIGAGGALVASLQLSSILGAVAWAFSFACSGLFFPLVLGVWWKRANRQGAIAGMAIGFLAGSYYLYHVRFAGGTPLLGLDHLRFGIVGMAASLVALVGVSLATEEPDAETQAMVDAIRVPGGDTVLDQTH
;
A
#
# COMPACT_ATOMS: atom_id res chain seq x y z
N ILE A 1 41.75 -6.12 -1.99
CA ILE A 1 41.63 -4.64 -1.85
C ILE A 1 40.16 -4.20 -1.95
N LEU A 2 39.44 -4.47 -3.06
CA LEU A 2 38.00 -4.17 -3.21
C LEU A 2 37.12 -4.72 -2.06
N LEU A 3 37.32 -5.98 -1.69
CA LEU A 3 36.59 -6.63 -0.59
C LEU A 3 36.83 -5.97 0.78
N LEU A 4 38.04 -5.46 1.01
CA LEU A 4 38.40 -4.72 2.23
C LEU A 4 37.74 -3.34 2.26
N ILE A 5 37.70 -2.64 1.11
CA ILE A 5 37.06 -1.32 1.00
C ILE A 5 35.55 -1.43 1.19
N ILE A 6 34.90 -2.40 0.54
CA ILE A 6 33.46 -2.65 0.69
C ILE A 6 33.13 -3.08 2.12
N GLY A 7 33.94 -3.98 2.70
CA GLY A 7 33.77 -4.43 4.08
C GLY A 7 33.93 -3.30 5.10
N ALA A 8 34.97 -2.46 4.96
CA ALA A 8 35.19 -1.31 5.83
C ALA A 8 34.09 -0.25 5.67
N GLY A 9 33.64 0.01 4.44
CA GLY A 9 32.52 0.90 4.16
C GLY A 9 31.21 0.41 4.78
N GLY A 10 30.89 -0.87 4.65
CA GLY A 10 29.72 -1.48 5.27
C GLY A 10 29.76 -1.44 6.80
N ALA A 11 30.92 -1.73 7.41
CA ALA A 11 31.11 -1.64 8.85
C ALA A 11 30.98 -0.20 9.38
N LEU A 12 31.47 0.80 8.62
CA LEU A 12 31.32 2.21 8.96
C LEU A 12 29.85 2.64 8.88
N VAL A 13 29.12 2.25 7.83
CA VAL A 13 27.68 2.57 7.72
C VAL A 13 26.88 1.90 8.84
N ALA A 14 27.22 0.68 9.21
CA ALA A 14 26.61 -0.01 10.34
C ALA A 14 26.91 0.66 11.70
N SER A 15 28.11 1.23 11.87
CA SER A 15 28.49 1.93 13.11
C SER A 15 27.79 3.27 13.29
N LEU A 16 27.25 3.87 12.22
CA LEU A 16 26.49 5.13 12.27
C LEU A 16 25.11 5.00 12.92
N GLN A 17 24.69 3.80 13.36
CA GLN A 17 23.42 3.56 14.07
C GLN A 17 22.23 4.33 13.44
N LEU A 18 22.05 4.19 12.12
CA LEU A 18 21.01 4.84 11.28
C LEU A 18 19.56 4.45 11.62
N SER A 19 19.30 4.04 12.86
CA SER A 19 18.00 3.73 13.45
C SER A 19 16.92 4.76 13.13
N SER A 20 17.29 6.05 13.01
CA SER A 20 16.37 7.12 12.64
C SER A 20 15.83 7.01 11.21
N ILE A 21 16.68 6.68 10.22
CA ILE A 21 16.27 6.56 8.82
C ILE A 21 15.35 5.36 8.64
N LEU A 22 15.71 4.22 9.26
CA LEU A 22 14.90 3.01 9.16
C LEU A 22 13.50 3.21 9.76
N GLY A 23 13.40 3.93 10.89
CA GLY A 23 12.12 4.30 11.49
C GLY A 23 11.29 5.25 10.63
N ALA A 24 11.91 6.28 10.06
CA ALA A 24 11.22 7.23 9.17
C ALA A 24 10.68 6.54 7.91
N VAL A 25 11.48 5.67 7.29
CA VAL A 25 11.07 4.88 6.13
C VAL A 25 9.95 3.91 6.50
N ALA A 26 10.06 3.21 7.64
CA ALA A 26 9.01 2.31 8.12
C ALA A 26 7.67 3.04 8.35
N TRP A 27 7.71 4.27 8.87
CA TRP A 27 6.53 5.12 8.98
C TRP A 27 5.96 5.53 7.63
N ALA A 28 6.80 6.01 6.70
CA ALA A 28 6.35 6.40 5.37
C ALA A 28 5.66 5.23 4.64
N PHE A 29 6.26 4.04 4.66
CA PHE A 29 5.65 2.84 4.08
C PHE A 29 4.37 2.42 4.81
N SER A 30 4.32 2.55 6.13
CA SER A 30 3.11 2.26 6.89
C SER A 30 1.96 3.19 6.50
N PHE A 31 2.21 4.49 6.35
CA PHE A 31 1.20 5.43 5.86
C PHE A 31 0.77 5.12 4.43
N ALA A 32 1.72 4.83 3.55
CA ALA A 32 1.45 4.50 2.16
C ALA A 32 0.59 3.23 2.04
N CYS A 33 0.96 2.14 2.74
CA CYS A 33 0.20 0.90 2.66
C CYS A 33 -1.19 1.04 3.29
N SER A 34 -1.30 1.75 4.41
CA SER A 34 -2.55 2.00 5.15
C SER A 34 -3.69 2.53 4.29
N GLY A 35 -3.39 3.42 3.33
CA GLY A 35 -4.39 4.02 2.45
C GLY A 35 -4.40 3.47 1.02
N LEU A 36 -3.25 3.13 0.45
CA LEU A 36 -3.14 2.91 -1.00
C LEU A 36 -3.16 1.44 -1.41
N PHE A 37 -2.79 0.51 -0.51
CA PHE A 37 -2.56 -0.88 -0.89
C PHE A 37 -3.81 -1.54 -1.48
N PHE A 38 -4.92 -1.58 -0.72
CA PHE A 38 -6.15 -2.23 -1.19
C PHE A 38 -6.85 -1.50 -2.34
N PRO A 39 -6.90 -0.15 -2.38
CA PRO A 39 -7.38 0.55 -3.57
C PRO A 39 -6.63 0.19 -4.85
N LEU A 40 -5.30 0.07 -4.79
CA LEU A 40 -4.51 -0.30 -5.96
C LEU A 40 -4.71 -1.77 -6.36
N VAL A 41 -4.68 -2.68 -5.39
CA VAL A 41 -4.89 -4.12 -5.63
C VAL A 41 -6.30 -4.36 -6.20
N LEU A 42 -7.33 -3.85 -5.55
CA LEU A 42 -8.71 -4.07 -5.99
C LEU A 42 -9.02 -3.31 -7.28
N GLY A 43 -8.38 -2.19 -7.57
CA GLY A 43 -8.50 -1.50 -8.85
C GLY A 43 -8.06 -2.36 -10.04
N VAL A 44 -7.04 -3.21 -9.86
CA VAL A 44 -6.55 -4.09 -10.93
C VAL A 44 -7.42 -5.33 -11.09
N TRP A 45 -7.80 -6.00 -10.01
CA TRP A 45 -8.44 -7.32 -10.06
C TRP A 45 -9.96 -7.32 -9.84
N TRP A 46 -10.53 -6.31 -9.18
CA TRP A 46 -11.97 -6.28 -8.86
C TRP A 46 -12.74 -5.34 -9.78
N LYS A 47 -13.54 -5.89 -10.70
CA LYS A 47 -14.32 -5.12 -11.68
C LYS A 47 -15.35 -4.17 -11.07
N ARG A 48 -15.78 -4.41 -9.82
CA ARG A 48 -16.76 -3.57 -9.11
C ARG A 48 -16.11 -2.44 -8.30
N ALA A 49 -14.78 -2.38 -8.21
CA ALA A 49 -14.12 -1.28 -7.53
C ALA A 49 -14.41 0.04 -8.26
N ASN A 50 -15.05 0.98 -7.57
CA ASN A 50 -15.42 2.28 -8.14
C ASN A 50 -14.62 3.43 -7.51
N ARG A 51 -14.66 4.60 -8.15
CA ARG A 51 -13.89 5.78 -7.73
C ARG A 51 -14.23 6.22 -6.31
N GLN A 52 -15.51 6.17 -5.92
CA GLN A 52 -15.95 6.59 -4.60
C GLN A 52 -15.43 5.65 -3.51
N GLY A 53 -15.50 4.33 -3.74
CA GLY A 53 -14.94 3.33 -2.86
C GLY A 53 -13.42 3.43 -2.74
N ALA A 54 -12.71 3.69 -3.84
CA ALA A 54 -11.27 3.91 -3.80
C ALA A 54 -10.90 5.14 -2.95
N ILE A 55 -11.58 6.27 -3.14
CA ILE A 55 -11.34 7.50 -2.35
C ILE A 55 -11.68 7.27 -0.87
N ALA A 56 -12.81 6.63 -0.58
CA ALA A 56 -13.20 6.29 0.78
C ALA A 56 -12.18 5.37 1.46
N GLY A 57 -11.70 4.34 0.74
CA GLY A 57 -10.66 3.44 1.20
C GLY A 57 -9.34 4.15 1.48
N MET A 58 -8.92 5.08 0.62
CA MET A 58 -7.71 5.89 0.83
C MET A 58 -7.84 6.80 2.06
N ALA A 59 -8.96 7.50 2.19
CA ALA A 59 -9.20 8.42 3.30
C ALA A 59 -9.33 7.69 4.64
N ILE A 60 -10.20 6.68 4.72
CA ILE A 60 -10.44 5.91 5.94
C ILE A 60 -9.19 5.13 6.32
N GLY A 61 -8.50 4.53 5.35
CA GLY A 61 -7.24 3.83 5.59
C GLY A 61 -6.17 4.73 6.18
N PHE A 62 -5.97 5.93 5.61
CA PHE A 62 -5.01 6.89 6.12
C PHE A 62 -5.39 7.42 7.52
N LEU A 63 -6.66 7.78 7.74
CA LEU A 63 -7.13 8.30 9.02
C LEU A 63 -7.06 7.24 10.12
N ALA A 64 -7.48 6.01 9.84
CA ALA A 64 -7.41 4.91 10.81
C ALA A 64 -5.95 4.57 11.17
N GLY A 65 -5.06 4.51 10.19
CA GLY A 65 -3.62 4.31 10.43
C GLY A 65 -3.01 5.43 11.27
N SER A 66 -3.30 6.69 10.91
CA SER A 66 -2.83 7.88 11.65
C SER A 66 -3.34 7.91 13.08
N TYR A 67 -4.62 7.61 13.29
CA TYR A 67 -5.23 7.53 14.61
C TYR A 67 -4.62 6.42 15.46
N TYR A 68 -4.39 5.23 14.87
CA TYR A 68 -3.74 4.13 15.57
C TYR A 68 -2.30 4.46 15.97
N LEU A 69 -1.53 5.09 15.07
CA LEU A 69 -0.19 5.56 15.38
C LEU A 69 -0.21 6.55 16.55
N TYR A 70 -1.14 7.52 16.52
CA TYR A 70 -1.32 8.47 17.61
C TYR A 70 -1.60 7.75 18.94
N HIS A 71 -2.53 6.79 18.91
CA HIS A 71 -2.93 6.03 20.08
C HIS A 71 -1.75 5.26 20.72
N VAL A 72 -1.01 4.47 19.93
CA VAL A 72 0.07 3.61 20.44
C VAL A 72 1.33 4.41 20.77
N ARG A 73 1.68 5.43 19.97
CA ARG A 73 2.96 6.14 20.13
C ARG A 73 2.90 7.33 21.10
N PHE A 74 1.77 8.03 21.14
CA PHE A 74 1.65 9.31 21.86
C PHE A 74 0.63 9.26 23.00
N ALA A 75 -0.47 8.53 22.86
CA ALA A 75 -1.49 8.41 23.90
C ALA A 75 -1.21 7.30 24.93
N GLY A 76 -0.12 6.55 24.78
CA GLY A 76 0.25 5.45 25.69
C GLY A 76 -0.68 4.24 25.62
N GLY A 77 -1.47 4.12 24.54
CA GLY A 77 -2.36 2.98 24.33
C GLY A 77 -1.58 1.68 24.16
N THR A 78 -2.12 0.59 24.71
CA THR A 78 -1.52 -0.75 24.55
C THR A 78 -1.59 -1.19 23.09
N PRO A 79 -0.50 -1.72 22.50
CA PRO A 79 -0.51 -2.25 21.14
C PRO A 79 -1.59 -3.32 20.98
N LEU A 80 -2.54 -3.10 20.07
CA LEU A 80 -3.52 -4.11 19.71
C LEU A 80 -2.80 -5.23 18.95
N LEU A 81 -2.94 -6.47 19.40
CA LEU A 81 -2.34 -7.66 18.77
C LEU A 81 -0.80 -7.62 18.66
N GLY A 82 -0.12 -6.81 19.48
CA GLY A 82 1.34 -6.61 19.39
C GLY A 82 1.77 -5.75 18.20
N LEU A 83 0.84 -4.99 17.60
CA LEU A 83 1.14 -4.05 16.53
C LEU A 83 1.68 -2.73 17.10
N ASP A 84 3.01 -2.65 17.15
CA ASP A 84 3.72 -1.44 17.58
C ASP A 84 3.55 -0.28 16.58
N HIS A 85 4.04 0.89 16.98
CA HIS A 85 4.02 2.12 16.18
C HIS A 85 4.77 2.05 14.83
N LEU A 86 5.52 0.97 14.55
CA LEU A 86 6.16 0.72 13.24
C LEU A 86 5.26 -0.08 12.29
N ARG A 87 4.26 -0.81 12.81
CA ARG A 87 3.44 -1.77 12.07
C ARG A 87 1.96 -1.37 12.01
N PHE A 88 1.65 -0.14 12.36
CA PHE A 88 0.28 0.39 12.39
C PHE A 88 -0.43 0.33 11.03
N GLY A 89 0.32 0.33 9.93
CA GLY A 89 -0.23 0.30 8.57
C GLY A 89 -1.15 -0.89 8.33
N ILE A 90 -1.00 -2.00 9.05
CA ILE A 90 -1.88 -3.18 8.96
C ILE A 90 -3.31 -2.85 9.38
N VAL A 91 -3.47 -2.06 10.45
CA VAL A 91 -4.80 -1.67 10.96
C VAL A 91 -5.51 -0.77 9.97
N GLY A 92 -4.80 0.22 9.43
CA GLY A 92 -5.42 1.11 8.47
C GLY A 92 -5.62 0.44 7.10
N MET A 93 -4.78 -0.52 6.69
CA MET A 93 -5.04 -1.38 5.53
C MET A 93 -6.36 -2.14 5.71
N ALA A 94 -6.59 -2.76 6.86
CA ALA A 94 -7.86 -3.44 7.13
C ALA A 94 -9.06 -2.48 7.05
N ALA A 95 -8.93 -1.28 7.63
CA ALA A 95 -9.97 -0.25 7.55
C ALA A 95 -10.20 0.22 6.11
N SER A 96 -9.13 0.38 5.32
CA SER A 96 -9.18 0.76 3.91
C SER A 96 -9.93 -0.28 3.08
N LEU A 97 -9.67 -1.56 3.30
CA LEU A 97 -10.36 -2.66 2.63
C LEU A 97 -11.86 -2.63 2.93
N VAL A 98 -12.23 -2.54 4.21
CA VAL A 98 -13.64 -2.52 4.64
C VAL A 98 -14.36 -1.31 4.06
N ALA A 99 -13.73 -0.13 4.11
CA ALA A 99 -14.27 1.10 3.54
C ALA A 99 -14.44 1.00 2.01
N LEU A 100 -13.42 0.53 1.31
CA LEU A 100 -13.47 0.40 -0.14
C LEU A 100 -14.55 -0.58 -0.56
N VAL A 101 -14.60 -1.77 0.05
CA VAL A 101 -15.60 -2.78 -0.27
C VAL A 101 -16.99 -2.27 0.10
N GLY A 102 -17.18 -1.76 1.32
CA GLY A 102 -18.47 -1.27 1.79
C GLY A 102 -19.02 -0.14 0.91
N VAL A 103 -18.19 0.86 0.56
CA VAL A 103 -18.62 1.99 -0.26
C VAL A 103 -18.78 1.59 -1.73
N SER A 104 -17.92 0.73 -2.27
CA SER A 104 -18.08 0.25 -3.66
C SER A 104 -19.34 -0.59 -3.84
N LEU A 105 -19.78 -1.31 -2.81
CA LEU A 105 -21.03 -2.06 -2.84
C LEU A 105 -22.27 -1.16 -2.66
N ALA A 106 -22.12 -0.03 -1.95
CA ALA A 106 -23.21 0.89 -1.64
C ALA A 106 -23.41 2.00 -2.68
N THR A 107 -22.45 2.20 -3.59
CA THR A 107 -22.51 3.23 -4.64
C THR A 107 -22.66 2.60 -6.03
N GLU A 108 -22.97 3.45 -7.02
CA GLU A 108 -23.19 3.05 -8.43
C GLU A 108 -22.04 2.17 -8.96
N GLU A 109 -22.38 1.22 -9.82
CA GLU A 109 -21.38 0.38 -10.47
C GLU A 109 -20.52 1.21 -11.44
N PRO A 110 -19.23 0.84 -11.64
CA PRO A 110 -18.38 1.51 -12.60
C PRO A 110 -18.97 1.45 -14.02
N ASP A 111 -18.94 2.58 -14.74
CA ASP A 111 -19.46 2.68 -16.10
C ASP A 111 -18.76 1.72 -17.08
N ALA A 112 -19.47 1.32 -18.13
CA ALA A 112 -19.03 0.35 -19.12
C ALA A 112 -17.71 0.75 -19.80
N GLU A 113 -17.48 2.05 -20.00
CA GLU A 113 -16.21 2.57 -20.55
C GLU A 113 -15.02 2.30 -19.60
N THR A 114 -15.23 2.47 -18.28
CA THR A 114 -14.19 2.19 -17.28
C THR A 114 -13.89 0.69 -17.21
N GLN A 115 -14.92 -0.15 -17.32
CA GLN A 115 -14.75 -1.61 -17.36
C GLN A 115 -14.00 -2.05 -18.62
N ALA A 116 -14.34 -1.48 -19.79
CA ALA A 116 -13.66 -1.75 -21.05
C ALA A 116 -12.18 -1.33 -21.01
N MET A 117 -11.88 -0.17 -20.42
CA MET A 117 -10.50 0.27 -20.18
C MET A 117 -9.73 -0.73 -19.31
N VAL A 118 -10.31 -1.18 -18.19
CA VAL A 118 -9.67 -2.17 -17.31
C VAL A 118 -9.44 -3.50 -18.03
N ASP A 119 -10.40 -3.96 -18.84
CA ASP A 119 -10.25 -5.19 -19.62
C ASP A 119 -9.16 -5.06 -20.70
N ALA A 120 -9.05 -3.89 -21.35
CA ALA A 120 -7.98 -3.61 -22.31
C ALA A 120 -6.58 -3.59 -21.67
N ILE A 121 -6.44 -3.12 -20.42
CA ILE A 121 -5.15 -3.12 -19.70
C ILE A 121 -4.80 -4.53 -19.20
N ARG A 122 -5.80 -5.39 -18.95
CA ARG A 122 -5.61 -6.77 -18.48
C ARG A 122 -5.18 -7.74 -19.58
N VAL A 123 -5.62 -7.52 -20.81
CA VAL A 123 -5.22 -8.34 -21.96
C VAL A 123 -3.93 -7.75 -22.53
N PRO A 124 -2.79 -8.48 -22.48
CA PRO A 124 -1.56 -8.00 -23.12
C PRO A 124 -1.79 -7.90 -24.63
N GLY A 125 -1.95 -6.67 -25.12
CA GLY A 125 -2.06 -6.35 -26.54
C GLY A 125 -0.69 -6.07 -27.13
N GLY A 126 -0.18 -7.00 -27.92
CA GLY A 126 1.02 -6.84 -28.73
C GLY A 126 1.20 -8.10 -29.55
N ASP A 127 1.35 -7.94 -30.87
CA ASP A 127 1.67 -9.06 -31.76
C ASP A 127 2.87 -9.80 -31.18
N THR A 128 2.68 -11.07 -30.82
CA THR A 128 3.81 -11.91 -30.49
C THR A 128 4.68 -11.95 -31.74
N VAL A 129 5.97 -11.64 -31.64
CA VAL A 129 6.93 -11.67 -32.76
C VAL A 129 6.92 -13.02 -33.52
N LEU A 130 6.35 -14.06 -32.92
CA LEU A 130 6.12 -15.39 -33.50
C LEU A 130 5.02 -15.44 -34.58
N ASP A 131 4.08 -14.49 -34.60
CA ASP A 131 2.93 -14.49 -35.52
C ASP A 131 3.24 -13.86 -36.90
N GLN A 132 4.40 -13.21 -37.04
CA GLN A 132 4.87 -12.62 -38.31
C GLN A 132 5.71 -13.59 -39.17
N THR A 133 5.93 -14.83 -38.69
CA THR A 133 6.84 -15.78 -39.37
C THR A 133 6.16 -17.05 -39.90
N HIS A 134 4.83 -17.12 -39.94
CA HIS A 134 4.11 -18.25 -40.53
C HIS A 134 3.00 -17.84 -41.50
#